data_AF-A0A7Y9C829-F1
#
_entry.id   AF-A0A7Y9C829-F1
#
_cell.length_a   1.000
_cell.length_b   1.000
_cell.length_c   1.000
_cell.angle_alpha   90.00
_cell.angle_beta   90.00
_cell.angle_gamma   90.00
#
_symmetry.space_group_name_H-M   'P 1'
#
loop_
_entity.id
_entity.type
_entity.pdbx_description
1 polymer ?
#
loop_
_entity_poly.entity_id
_entity_poly.type
_entity_poly.pdbx_seq_one_letter_code
_entity_poly.pdbx_strand_id
1 'polypeptide(L)'
;MKKYSVASIILSLICIGATLFQNFRLLRMYGQARGKDKALFGITEIKELDIKLYIGFGIVLGLTLALVAVRKKENRTLSYIAVLFALLSSLLLFVRLWTYWV
;
A
#
# COMPACT_ATOMS: atom_id res chain seq x y z
N MET A 1 5.16 27.10 -2.17
CA MET A 1 3.99 26.32 -1.69
C MET A 1 4.35 24.84 -1.76
N LYS A 2 4.03 24.02 -0.74
CA LYS A 2 4.48 22.61 -0.59
C LYS A 2 3.29 21.62 -0.64
N LYS A 3 2.19 22.02 -1.28
CA LYS A 3 0.87 21.38 -1.09
C LYS A 3 0.84 19.97 -1.69
N TYR A 4 1.53 19.77 -2.81
CA TYR A 4 1.50 18.49 -3.53
C TYR A 4 2.41 17.44 -2.88
N SER A 5 3.63 17.84 -2.48
CA SER A 5 4.55 16.94 -1.75
C SER A 5 3.94 16.45 -0.44
N VAL A 6 3.32 17.34 0.35
CA VAL A 6 2.69 16.98 1.62
C VAL A 6 1.48 16.08 1.39
N ALA A 7 0.62 16.39 0.42
CA ALA A 7 -0.52 15.55 0.08
C ALA A 7 -0.10 14.13 -0.36
N SER A 8 0.95 14.01 -1.19
CA SER A 8 1.49 12.72 -1.64
C SER A 8 2.06 11.91 -0.47
N ILE A 9 2.79 12.54 0.45
CA ILE A 9 3.33 11.86 1.65
C ILE A 9 2.20 11.34 2.53
N ILE A 10 1.19 12.17 2.84
CA ILE A 10 0.03 11.77 3.65
C ILE A 10 -0.71 10.62 2.97
N LEU A 11 -0.96 10.72 1.67
CA LEU A 11 -1.65 9.68 0.92
C LEU A 11 -0.85 8.37 0.90
N SER A 12 0.47 8.44 0.75
CA SER A 12 1.35 7.27 0.80
C SER A 12 1.35 6.62 2.18
N LEU A 13 1.36 7.40 3.26
CA LEU A 13 1.24 6.88 4.63
C LEU A 13 -0.09 6.17 4.86
N ILE A 14 -1.20 6.74 4.38
CA ILE A 14 -2.52 6.11 4.45
C ILE A 14 -2.51 4.77 3.69
N CYS A 15 -1.93 4.74 2.48
CA CYS A 15 -1.83 3.51 1.69
C CYS A 15 -0.98 2.44 2.38
N ILE A 16 0.14 2.83 3.01
CA ILE A 16 0.98 1.92 3.80
C ILE A 16 0.18 1.35 4.97
N GLY A 17 -0.49 2.20 5.75
CA GLY A 17 -1.32 1.78 6.87
C GLY A 17 -2.43 0.82 6.46
N ALA A 18 -3.15 1.13 5.38
CA ALA A 18 -4.19 0.27 4.83
C ALA A 18 -3.62 -1.09 4.35
N THR A 19 -2.45 -1.08 3.71
CA THR A 19 -1.75 -2.30 3.27
C THR A 19 -1.36 -3.19 4.45
N LEU A 20 -0.81 -2.59 5.51
CA LEU A 20 -0.45 -3.31 6.73
C LEU A 20 -1.68 -3.88 7.44
N PHE A 21 -2.75 -3.07 7.54
CA PHE A 21 -4.02 -3.51 8.12
C PHE A 21 -4.62 -4.70 7.36
N GLN A 22 -4.64 -4.64 6.03
CA GLN A 22 -5.14 -5.75 5.21
C GLN A 22 -4.28 -7.01 5.35
N ASN A 23 -2.95 -6.87 5.42
CA ASN A 23 -2.05 -8.01 5.71
C ASN A 23 -2.31 -8.61 7.10
N PHE A 24 -2.52 -7.78 8.13
CA PHE A 24 -2.83 -8.27 9.47
C PHE A 24 -4.20 -8.98 9.52
N ARG A 25 -5.19 -8.46 8.80
CA ARG A 25 -6.51 -9.10 8.65
C ARG A 25 -6.37 -10.48 7.99
N LEU A 26 -5.58 -10.59 6.91
CA LEU A 26 -5.27 -11.87 6.27
C LEU A 26 -4.57 -12.84 7.21
N LEU A 27 -3.57 -12.37 7.98
CA LEU A 27 -2.87 -13.19 8.97
C LEU A 27 -3.84 -13.75 10.02
N ARG A 28 -4.75 -12.92 10.54
CA ARG A 28 -5.77 -13.34 11.52
C ARG A 28 -6.75 -14.35 10.91
N MET A 29 -7.21 -14.11 9.69
CA MET A 29 -8.10 -15.05 8.98
C MET A 29 -7.40 -16.39 8.73
N TYR A 30 -6.11 -16.39 8.39
CA TYR A 30 -5.34 -17.61 8.22
C TYR A 30 -5.16 -18.37 9.53
N GLY A 31 -4.88 -17.66 10.64
CA GLY A 31 -4.77 -18.25 11.97
C GLY A 31 -6.07 -18.89 12.46
N GLN A 32 -7.23 -18.36 12.06
CA GLN A 32 -8.54 -18.87 12.42
C GLN A 32 -9.05 -19.99 11.50
N ALA A 33 -8.53 -20.09 10.27
CA ALA A 33 -8.91 -21.13 9.32
C ALA A 33 -8.48 -22.53 9.80
N ARG A 34 -9.32 -23.55 9.56
CA ARG A 34 -9.07 -24.95 9.97
C ARG A 34 -8.96 -25.87 8.75
N GLY A 35 -7.97 -26.77 8.76
CA GLY A 35 -7.85 -27.88 7.82
C GLY A 35 -8.01 -27.48 6.34
N LYS A 36 -9.15 -27.83 5.73
CA LYS A 36 -9.47 -27.54 4.32
C LYS A 36 -9.48 -26.04 4.00
N ASP A 37 -9.90 -25.18 4.94
CA ASP A 37 -9.96 -23.73 4.71
C ASP A 37 -8.57 -23.10 4.64
N LYS A 38 -7.58 -23.68 5.33
CA LYS A 38 -6.17 -23.27 5.19
C LYS A 38 -5.61 -23.65 3.82
N ALA A 39 -5.94 -24.83 3.31
CA ALA A 39 -5.52 -25.27 1.98
C ALA A 39 -6.14 -24.41 0.87
N LEU A 40 -7.37 -23.92 1.07
CA LEU A 40 -8.09 -23.05 0.13
C LEU A 40 -7.82 -21.55 0.35
N PHE A 41 -6.97 -21.19 1.31
CA PHE A 41 -6.80 -19.80 1.72
C PHE A 41 -6.28 -18.88 0.61
N GLY A 42 -5.52 -19.43 -0.35
CA GLY A 42 -5.10 -18.69 -1.54
C GLY A 42 -6.27 -18.17 -2.38
N ILE A 43 -7.38 -18.91 -2.44
CA ILE A 43 -8.61 -18.49 -3.14
C ILE A 43 -9.34 -17.42 -2.32
N THR A 44 -9.35 -17.57 -0.99
CA THR A 44 -9.90 -16.56 -0.07
C THR A 44 -9.14 -15.24 -0.15
N GLU A 45 -7.83 -15.26 -0.35
CA GLU A 45 -7.04 -14.05 -0.59
C GLU A 45 -7.39 -13.36 -1.90
N ILE A 46 -7.69 -14.13 -2.96
CA ILE A 46 -8.13 -13.57 -4.25
C ILE A 46 -9.51 -12.91 -4.11
N LYS A 47 -10.39 -13.41 -3.24
CA LYS A 47 -11.67 -12.72 -2.95
C LYS A 47 -11.46 -11.38 -2.23
N GLU A 48 -10.36 -11.25 -1.49
CA GLU A 48 -10.00 -10.02 -0.78
C GLU A 48 -9.13 -9.08 -1.64
N LEU A 49 -8.99 -9.36 -2.95
CA LEU A 49 -8.21 -8.55 -3.89
C LEU A 49 -8.86 -7.18 -4.16
N ASP A 50 -10.18 -7.07 -4.01
CA ASP A 50 -10.93 -5.83 -4.22
C ASP A 50 -10.38 -4.69 -3.34
N ILE A 51 -10.06 -4.99 -2.07
CA ILE A 51 -9.45 -4.02 -1.16
C ILE A 51 -8.05 -3.63 -1.62
N LYS A 52 -7.25 -4.59 -2.12
CA LYS A 52 -5.92 -4.30 -2.67
C LYS A 52 -6.00 -3.40 -3.92
N LEU A 53 -7.05 -3.54 -4.74
CA LEU A 53 -7.28 -2.67 -5.91
C LEU A 53 -7.54 -1.22 -5.49
N TYR A 54 -8.38 -0.98 -4.48
CA TYR A 54 -8.62 0.37 -3.97
C TYR A 54 -7.36 1.02 -3.40
N ILE A 55 -6.56 0.26 -2.65
CA ILE A 55 -5.26 0.74 -2.13
C ILE A 55 -4.30 1.04 -3.30
N GLY A 56 -4.25 0.17 -4.30
CA GLY A 56 -3.47 0.37 -5.52
C GLY A 56 -3.82 1.66 -6.25
N PHE A 57 -5.11 1.98 -6.37
CA PHE A 57 -5.55 3.25 -6.96
C PHE A 57 -5.06 4.46 -6.15
N GLY A 58 -5.11 4.38 -4.81
CA GLY A 58 -4.55 5.40 -3.92
C GLY A 58 -3.04 5.60 -4.11
N ILE A 59 -2.28 4.51 -4.32
CA ILE A 59 -0.83 4.57 -4.59
C ILE A 59 -0.56 5.25 -5.93
N VAL A 60 -1.31 4.93 -6.98
CA VAL A 60 -1.19 5.58 -8.29
C VAL A 60 -1.46 7.09 -8.16
N LEU A 61 -2.51 7.48 -7.45
CA LEU A 61 -2.79 8.90 -7.16
C LEU A 61 -1.65 9.55 -6.36
N GLY A 62 -1.10 8.88 -5.34
CA GLY A 62 0.03 9.37 -4.56
C GLY A 62 1.29 9.59 -5.41
N LEU A 63 1.53 8.68 -6.35
CA LEU A 63 2.69 8.72 -7.25
C LEU A 63 2.52 9.80 -8.33
N THR A 64 1.33 9.99 -8.88
CA THR A 64 1.06 11.13 -9.79
C THR A 64 1.25 12.47 -9.10
N LEU A 65 0.78 12.64 -7.86
CA LEU A 65 1.01 13.85 -7.07
C LEU A 65 2.49 14.09 -6.78
N ALA A 66 3.26 13.02 -6.47
CA ALA A 66 4.71 13.11 -6.27
C ALA A 66 5.42 13.59 -7.55
N LEU A 67 5.05 13.03 -8.71
CA LEU A 67 5.62 13.43 -10.01
C LEU A 67 5.27 14.90 -10.37
N VAL A 68 4.05 15.34 -10.07
CA VAL A 68 3.63 16.74 -10.26
C VAL A 68 4.45 17.68 -9.36
N ALA A 69 4.73 17.30 -8.11
CA ALA A 69 5.57 18.08 -7.19
C ALA A 69 7.01 18.25 -7.72
N VAL A 70 7.60 17.18 -8.28
CA VAL A 70 8.91 17.22 -8.95
C VAL A 70 8.87 18.16 -10.16
N ARG A 71 7.86 18.03 -11.03
CA ARG A 71 7.68 18.88 -12.23
C ARG A 71 7.52 20.36 -11.89
N LYS A 72 6.79 20.68 -10.82
CA LYS A 72 6.60 22.06 -10.33
C LYS A 72 7.83 22.63 -9.61
N LYS A 73 8.94 21.88 -9.55
CA LYS A 73 10.16 22.27 -8.80
C LYS A 73 9.83 22.68 -7.36
N GLU A 74 8.88 21.99 -6.72
CA GLU A 74 8.75 22.08 -5.26
C GLU A 74 10.06 21.62 -4.61
N ASN A 75 10.26 21.99 -3.34
CA ASN A 75 11.49 21.73 -2.59
C ASN A 75 12.06 20.33 -2.87
N ARG A 76 13.27 20.27 -3.46
CA ARG A 76 13.84 19.03 -4.04
C ARG A 76 13.80 17.87 -3.04
N THR A 77 14.22 18.11 -1.80
CA THR A 77 14.26 17.08 -0.75
C THR A 77 12.89 16.49 -0.44
N LEU A 78 11.84 17.32 -0.34
CA LEU A 78 10.49 16.85 -0.05
C LEU A 78 9.89 16.07 -1.23
N SER A 79 10.14 16.53 -2.47
CA SER A 79 9.68 15.84 -3.66
C SER A 79 10.33 14.45 -3.80
N TYR A 80 11.64 14.34 -3.49
CA TYR A 80 12.31 13.03 -3.46
C TYR A 80 11.77 12.11 -2.38
N ILE A 81 11.53 12.62 -1.16
CA ILE A 81 10.92 11.84 -0.07
C ILE A 81 9.53 11.34 -0.48
N ALA A 82 8.71 12.19 -1.10
CA ALA A 82 7.37 11.82 -1.56
C ALA A 82 7.42 10.69 -2.61
N VAL A 83 8.33 10.76 -3.58
CA VAL A 83 8.53 9.67 -4.56
C VAL A 83 8.98 8.38 -3.87
N LEU A 84 9.91 8.48 -2.90
CA LEU A 84 10.44 7.32 -2.19
C LEU A 84 9.35 6.63 -1.36
N PHE A 85 8.48 7.39 -0.70
CA PHE A 85 7.31 6.87 0.01
C PHE A 85 6.28 6.23 -0.92
N ALA A 86 6.04 6.81 -2.10
CA ALA A 86 5.12 6.25 -3.10
C ALA A 86 5.65 4.94 -3.70
N LEU A 87 6.97 4.83 -3.91
CA LEU A 87 7.61 3.58 -4.33
C LEU A 87 7.53 2.52 -3.23
N LEU A 88 7.82 2.91 -1.98
CA LEU A 88 7.76 2.00 -0.85
C LEU A 88 6.35 1.44 -0.65
N SER A 89 5.32 2.29 -0.72
CA SER A 89 3.92 1.86 -0.60
C SER A 89 3.52 0.93 -1.74
N SER A 90 3.98 1.19 -2.97
CA SER A 90 3.78 0.31 -4.13
C SER A 90 4.40 -1.06 -3.91
N LEU A 91 5.63 -1.14 -3.42
CA LEU A 91 6.30 -2.41 -3.16
C LEU A 91 5.57 -3.21 -2.07
N LEU A 92 5.20 -2.54 -0.98
CA LEU A 92 4.46 -3.14 0.14
C LEU A 92 3.12 -3.75 -0.29
N LEU A 93 2.44 -3.17 -1.29
CA LEU A 93 1.16 -3.69 -1.78
C LEU A 93 1.29 -5.10 -2.39
N PHE A 94 2.38 -5.35 -3.13
CA PHE A 94 2.60 -6.63 -3.82
C PHE A 94 3.26 -7.68 -2.92
N VAL A 95 3.96 -7.26 -1.87
CA VAL A 95 4.55 -8.19 -0.91
C VAL A 95 3.45 -8.81 -0.05
N ARG A 96 3.36 -10.14 -0.06
CA ARG A 96 2.53 -10.91 0.87
C ARG A 96 3.18 -10.96 2.25
N LEU A 97 3.12 -9.84 2.98
CA LEU A 97 3.75 -9.72 4.29
C LEU A 97 3.25 -10.79 5.26
N TRP A 98 1.96 -11.13 5.20
CA TRP A 98 1.36 -12.12 6.09
C TRP A 98 2.01 -13.51 6.01
N THR A 99 2.60 -13.89 4.86
CA THR A 99 3.25 -15.19 4.68
C THR A 99 4.54 -15.32 5.49
N TYR A 100 5.23 -14.23 5.79
CA TYR A 100 6.47 -14.26 6.59
C TYR A 100 6.22 -14.52 8.09
N TRP A 101 4.97 -14.38 8.54
CA TRP A 101 4.57 -14.49 9.95
C TRP A 101 3.81 -15.80 10.25
N VAL A 102 3.67 -16.67 9.24
CA VAL A 102 3.00 -17.97 9.29
C VAL A 102 4.03 -19.08 9.31
#